data_AF-A0A525D7F1-F1
#
_entry.id   AF-A0A525D7F1-F1
#
_cell.length_a   1.000
_cell.length_b   1.000
_cell.length_c   1.000
_cell.angle_alpha   90.00
_cell.angle_beta   90.00
_cell.angle_gamma   90.00
#
_symmetry.space_group_name_H-M   'P 1'
#
loop_
_entity.id
_entity.type
_entity.pdbx_description
1 polymer ?
#
loop_
_entity_poly.entity_id
_entity_poly.type
_entity_poly.pdbx_seq_one_letter_code
_entity_poly.pdbx_strand_id
1 'polypeptide(L)'
;MHMLLTRPGREKKITVLLILFVALGMTLAAGHWDPIQAQEPAEEDDILTLLPSIIAGSPACCPISYRDSDPKYGLQYLGLYYFSPDMSHRKYGLAQLSDLDFNRLSLSDRRKVADKLLSTLFFGYPEDVLLEKINARRFLCNVRKGLMEETNDMVAVEVEIRDEARYYHSDYAVNEVYDILARFYAMEHLDRHYLHNWMAYILTQTILFSPAYELDSTHYPNVASVYNWLVIDMNDDIGMRYSTYLHMTDSNNWRRFRSPEDNGREMLEIYAFDFADAHVPRAARTLQNWYLDEDGDTLVIGLNENTVPQYLFDTWVTTGFDFYRELVKSDGFHEGVTRRLVDFFFLEHGEAQKAQITAAIVQSQPETWQDILVQIVFSEEYLLHTSRVKSAEEMFYSLVKKLNYKHHQYSFSTLTEELSDMNQATMKYKLGKLDRVPLDTISFAEYHKFIRERVLIRNVCGTEEENDYLGYSNYGWRSAQVLSEDYFTYIELNPIETLTSFINYLFNFMIHRNPTAAERDMFIRNMLDSEHGGYLWGYNFNRMDEDKPGCYYTRENAAEDVFDYMSRLTEFYRFQEVQ
;
A
#
# COMPACT_ATOMS: atom_id res chain seq x y z
N MET A 1 47.12 19.28 -6.67
CA MET A 1 48.39 19.35 -5.90
C MET A 1 48.26 18.36 -4.76
N HIS A 2 48.90 17.19 -4.92
CA HIS A 2 48.88 16.07 -3.96
C HIS A 2 49.69 16.40 -2.70
N MET A 3 49.22 15.93 -1.54
CA MET A 3 50.12 15.25 -0.60
C MET A 3 49.36 14.30 0.33
N LEU A 4 49.78 13.03 0.24
CA LEU A 4 49.43 11.86 1.03
C LEU A 4 50.31 11.75 2.29
N LEU A 5 50.01 10.72 3.10
CA LEU A 5 50.82 10.00 4.10
C LEU A 5 50.39 10.28 5.56
N THR A 6 50.17 9.33 6.47
CA THR A 6 50.22 7.85 6.51
C THR A 6 49.63 7.39 7.87
N ARG A 7 48.98 6.22 7.93
CA ARG A 7 48.83 5.36 9.13
C ARG A 7 50.02 4.37 9.18
N PRO A 8 50.44 3.81 10.33
CA PRO A 8 49.87 2.57 10.93
C PRO A 8 49.93 2.56 12.49
N GLY A 9 49.47 1.62 13.31
CA GLY A 9 48.91 0.26 13.25
C GLY A 9 48.51 -0.17 14.69
N ARG A 10 47.37 -0.84 14.90
CA ARG A 10 47.14 -2.27 15.28
C ARG A 10 47.86 -2.87 16.53
N GLU A 11 47.00 -3.35 17.43
CA GLU A 11 47.03 -4.60 18.23
C GLU A 11 47.98 -4.77 19.44
N LYS A 12 47.42 -5.00 20.64
CA LYS A 12 47.25 -6.36 21.24
C LYS A 12 46.54 -6.35 22.60
N LYS A 13 45.90 -7.49 22.85
CA LYS A 13 45.00 -7.92 23.94
C LYS A 13 45.76 -8.59 25.11
N ILE A 14 45.06 -8.74 26.25
CA ILE A 14 44.92 -9.96 27.12
C ILE A 14 45.80 -10.13 28.40
N THR A 15 45.09 -10.11 29.56
CA THR A 15 44.99 -11.16 30.64
C THR A 15 45.95 -11.19 31.84
N VAL A 16 45.37 -11.30 33.07
CA VAL A 16 45.47 -12.38 34.11
C VAL A 16 44.42 -12.03 35.22
N LEU A 17 43.29 -12.72 35.41
CA LEU A 17 42.97 -14.04 36.03
C LEU A 17 43.14 -14.12 37.57
N LEU A 18 42.05 -14.38 38.31
CA LEU A 18 42.08 -15.22 39.51
C LEU A 18 40.74 -15.97 39.71
N ILE A 19 40.89 -17.26 40.00
CA ILE A 19 39.89 -18.34 40.14
C ILE A 19 39.79 -18.71 41.63
N LEU A 20 38.61 -19.10 42.16
CA LEU A 20 38.43 -20.39 42.86
C LEU A 20 36.97 -20.79 43.16
N PHE A 21 36.75 -22.09 43.02
CA PHE A 21 35.60 -22.97 43.26
C PHE A 21 35.32 -23.25 44.76
N VAL A 22 34.10 -23.76 45.10
CA VAL A 22 33.83 -25.11 45.70
C VAL A 22 32.32 -25.39 45.80
N ALA A 23 31.96 -26.66 45.62
CA ALA A 23 30.63 -27.28 45.53
C ALA A 23 30.25 -28.16 46.76
N LEU A 24 29.11 -28.89 46.61
CA LEU A 24 28.49 -29.99 47.39
C LEU A 24 27.30 -29.60 48.30
N GLY A 25 26.21 -30.37 48.39
CA GLY A 25 25.91 -31.72 47.88
C GLY A 25 24.47 -32.19 48.20
N MET A 26 24.07 -33.29 47.55
CA MET A 26 22.76 -33.97 47.59
C MET A 26 22.44 -34.70 48.91
N THR A 27 21.14 -34.94 49.17
CA THR A 27 20.65 -36.20 49.76
C THR A 27 19.18 -36.48 49.41
N LEU A 28 18.89 -37.74 49.07
CA LEU A 28 17.60 -38.35 48.72
C LEU A 28 16.87 -38.87 49.97
N ALA A 29 15.52 -38.82 49.99
CA ALA A 29 14.65 -39.95 50.40
C ALA A 29 13.13 -39.68 50.23
N ALA A 30 12.48 -40.60 49.50
CA ALA A 30 11.16 -41.22 49.72
C ALA A 30 9.85 -40.39 49.83
N GLY A 31 9.04 -40.46 48.77
CA GLY A 31 7.75 -41.18 48.75
C GLY A 31 6.51 -40.58 49.46
N HIS A 32 5.59 -39.99 48.68
CA HIS A 32 4.15 -40.18 48.86
C HIS A 32 3.38 -39.86 47.57
N TRP A 33 2.48 -40.76 47.20
CA TRP A 33 1.49 -40.61 46.14
C TRP A 33 0.22 -40.01 46.74
N ASP A 34 -0.37 -39.01 46.10
CA ASP A 34 -1.80 -38.69 46.25
C ASP A 34 -2.35 -38.05 44.96
N PRO A 35 -3.65 -38.22 44.68
CA PRO A 35 -4.19 -38.25 43.31
C PRO A 35 -4.56 -36.87 42.76
N ILE A 36 -4.42 -36.75 41.43
CA ILE A 36 -4.94 -35.66 40.62
C ILE A 36 -6.47 -35.67 40.74
N GLN A 37 -7.04 -34.64 41.36
CA GLN A 37 -8.47 -34.37 41.32
C GLN A 37 -8.84 -33.88 39.92
N ALA A 38 -9.82 -34.57 39.32
CA ALA A 38 -10.50 -34.13 38.11
C ALA A 38 -11.23 -32.82 38.38
N GLN A 39 -10.94 -31.79 37.58
CA GLN A 39 -11.67 -30.53 37.57
C GLN A 39 -12.80 -30.65 36.55
N GLU A 40 -14.04 -30.52 37.03
CA GLU A 40 -15.27 -30.52 36.23
C GLU A 40 -15.24 -29.39 35.18
N PRO A 41 -15.88 -29.58 34.01
CA PRO A 41 -15.96 -28.54 32.99
C PRO A 41 -16.86 -27.39 33.47
N ALA A 42 -16.34 -26.16 33.34
CA ALA A 42 -17.09 -24.95 33.63
C ALA A 42 -18.33 -24.83 32.73
N GLU A 43 -19.41 -24.38 33.35
CA GLU A 43 -20.75 -24.15 32.81
C GLU A 43 -20.75 -23.32 31.51
N GLU A 44 -21.67 -23.67 30.62
CA GLU A 44 -22.05 -22.89 29.45
C GLU A 44 -22.44 -21.46 29.86
N ASP A 45 -21.54 -20.50 29.60
CA ASP A 45 -21.87 -19.09 29.72
C ASP A 45 -22.90 -18.70 28.64
N ASP A 46 -24.02 -18.21 29.17
CA ASP A 46 -25.27 -17.88 28.51
C ASP A 46 -25.08 -16.81 27.40
N ILE A 47 -25.23 -17.24 26.15
CA ILE A 47 -25.16 -16.45 24.89
C ILE A 47 -26.11 -15.23 24.91
N LEU A 48 -27.07 -15.18 25.84
CA LEU A 48 -28.04 -14.10 25.95
C LEU A 48 -27.51 -12.82 26.62
N THR A 49 -26.32 -12.83 27.22
CA THR A 49 -25.71 -11.62 27.81
C THR A 49 -25.02 -10.69 26.80
N LEU A 50 -24.81 -11.14 25.55
CA LEU A 50 -24.19 -10.35 24.47
C LEU A 50 -25.19 -9.48 23.66
N LEU A 51 -26.49 -9.60 23.92
CA LEU A 51 -27.53 -8.92 23.15
C LEU A 51 -27.59 -7.39 23.34
N PRO A 52 -27.26 -6.77 24.49
CA PRO A 52 -27.31 -5.31 24.62
C PRO A 52 -26.20 -4.59 23.85
N SER A 53 -25.05 -5.23 23.60
CA SER A 53 -23.93 -4.67 22.81
C SER A 53 -24.15 -4.73 21.29
N ILE A 54 -25.20 -5.41 20.83
CA ILE A 54 -25.53 -5.53 19.41
C ILE A 54 -26.62 -4.51 19.01
N ILE A 55 -27.38 -3.98 19.97
CA ILE A 55 -28.54 -3.10 19.71
C ILE A 55 -28.24 -1.63 20.06
N ALA A 56 -27.23 -1.34 20.88
CA ALA A 56 -26.70 0.01 21.07
C ALA A 56 -25.50 0.24 20.13
N GLY A 57 -25.53 1.34 19.37
CA GLY A 57 -24.60 1.67 18.29
C GLY A 57 -23.14 1.27 18.54
N SER A 58 -22.55 0.69 17.48
CA SER A 58 -21.19 0.13 17.40
C SER A 58 -20.22 0.67 18.46
N PRO A 59 -19.67 -0.18 19.36
CA PRO A 59 -18.63 0.25 20.29
C PRO A 59 -17.52 0.92 19.47
N ALA A 60 -17.08 2.11 19.91
CA ALA A 60 -16.22 2.98 19.12
C ALA A 60 -15.00 2.23 18.60
N CYS A 61 -15.02 1.89 17.30
CA CYS A 61 -13.83 1.46 16.58
C CYS A 61 -12.85 2.63 16.62
N CYS A 62 -11.83 2.50 17.47
CA CYS A 62 -10.73 3.43 17.60
C CYS A 62 -11.14 4.86 18.06
N PRO A 63 -11.20 5.12 19.37
CA PRO A 63 -11.13 6.49 19.84
C PRO A 63 -9.75 7.05 19.46
N ILE A 64 -9.72 7.98 18.50
CA ILE A 64 -8.53 8.80 18.27
C ILE A 64 -8.41 9.70 19.49
N SER A 65 -7.39 9.48 20.32
CA SER A 65 -7.13 10.32 21.48
C SER A 65 -5.85 11.09 21.26
N TYR A 66 -5.99 12.37 20.99
CA TYR A 66 -4.89 13.29 21.18
C TYR A 66 -5.02 13.97 22.54
N ARG A 67 -3.90 14.44 23.08
CA ARG A 67 -3.91 15.24 24.31
C ARG A 67 -4.06 16.70 23.91
N ASP A 68 -5.19 17.32 24.21
CA ASP A 68 -5.46 18.75 23.96
C ASP A 68 -4.39 19.71 24.55
N SER A 69 -3.55 19.20 25.46
CA SER A 69 -2.42 19.92 26.06
C SER A 69 -1.10 19.78 25.31
N ASP A 70 -1.04 19.09 24.17
CA ASP A 70 0.19 18.98 23.39
C ASP A 70 0.58 20.38 22.88
N PRO A 71 1.82 20.87 23.14
CA PRO A 71 2.26 22.18 22.69
C PRO A 71 2.22 22.38 21.17
N LYS A 72 2.06 21.31 20.38
CA LYS A 72 1.79 21.39 18.94
C LYS A 72 0.43 22.04 18.64
N TYR A 73 -0.57 21.90 19.53
CA TYR A 73 -1.88 22.56 19.41
C TYR A 73 -1.73 24.08 19.52
N GLY A 74 -1.87 24.77 18.39
CA GLY A 74 -1.77 26.22 18.30
C GLY A 74 -0.46 26.72 17.68
N LEU A 75 0.46 25.84 17.30
CA LEU A 75 1.55 26.20 16.40
C LEU A 75 0.93 26.56 15.05
N GLN A 76 1.08 27.82 14.66
CA GLN A 76 0.60 28.33 13.39
C GLN A 76 1.67 29.21 12.74
N TYR A 77 1.76 29.12 11.42
CA TYR A 77 2.59 29.98 10.60
C TYR A 77 1.69 30.73 9.63
N LEU A 78 1.65 32.06 9.76
CA LEU A 78 0.82 32.94 8.94
C LEU A 78 -0.68 32.56 8.95
N GLY A 79 -1.20 32.02 10.06
CA GLY A 79 -2.59 31.57 10.18
C GLY A 79 -2.88 30.22 9.52
N LEU A 80 -1.85 29.46 9.17
CA LEU A 80 -1.93 28.05 8.81
C LEU A 80 -1.50 27.22 10.02
N TYR A 81 -2.34 26.29 10.46
CA TYR A 81 -1.99 25.40 11.56
C TYR A 81 -0.93 24.41 11.11
N TYR A 82 0.13 24.29 11.91
CA TYR A 82 1.18 23.30 11.68
C TYR A 82 0.62 21.91 11.94
N PHE A 83 0.02 21.71 13.11
CA PHE A 83 -0.55 20.43 13.54
C PHE A 83 -2.06 20.41 13.35
N SER A 84 -2.57 19.32 12.76
CA SER A 84 -4.00 19.05 12.64
C SER A 84 -4.28 17.61 13.09
N PRO A 85 -5.12 17.40 14.11
CA PRO A 85 -5.46 16.04 14.52
C PRO A 85 -6.32 15.36 13.46
N ASP A 86 -6.10 14.07 13.24
CA ASP A 86 -6.92 13.28 12.35
C ASP A 86 -8.39 13.26 12.79
N MET A 87 -9.27 13.36 11.81
CA MET A 87 -10.69 13.33 12.01
C MET A 87 -11.16 11.91 12.33
N SER A 88 -11.96 11.79 13.38
CA SER A 88 -12.66 10.53 13.66
C SER A 88 -13.56 10.14 12.49
N HIS A 89 -13.52 8.87 12.08
CA HIS A 89 -14.36 8.34 11.01
C HIS A 89 -15.87 8.56 11.18
N ARG A 90 -16.33 8.87 12.41
CA ARG A 90 -17.73 9.24 12.70
C ARG A 90 -18.12 10.62 12.21
N LYS A 91 -17.14 11.47 11.91
CA LYS A 91 -17.32 12.83 11.38
C LYS A 91 -17.16 12.89 9.86
N TYR A 92 -16.74 11.80 9.22
CA TYR A 92 -16.68 11.70 7.76
C TYR A 92 -18.06 11.95 7.16
N GLY A 93 -18.09 12.76 6.10
CA GLY A 93 -19.33 13.12 5.41
C GLY A 93 -19.72 12.09 4.36
N LEU A 94 -18.73 11.38 3.79
CA LEU A 94 -18.97 10.23 2.91
C LEU A 94 -19.31 8.99 3.73
N ALA A 95 -20.44 8.34 3.38
CA ALA A 95 -20.94 7.17 4.06
C ALA A 95 -19.87 6.06 4.13
N GLN A 96 -19.60 5.60 5.35
CA GLN A 96 -18.58 4.58 5.63
C GLN A 96 -19.22 3.20 5.67
N LEU A 97 -18.59 2.20 5.04
CA LEU A 97 -19.04 0.82 5.20
C LEU A 97 -18.85 0.41 6.67
N SER A 98 -19.93 -0.08 7.28
CA SER A 98 -19.91 -0.56 8.66
C SER A 98 -19.57 -2.05 8.71
N ASP A 99 -18.98 -2.54 9.81
CA ASP A 99 -18.82 -3.98 10.00
C ASP A 99 -20.17 -4.72 10.02
N LEU A 100 -21.24 -4.07 10.47
CA LEU A 100 -22.58 -4.67 10.44
C LEU A 100 -23.02 -4.95 9.00
N ASP A 101 -22.86 -3.98 8.10
CA ASP A 101 -23.25 -4.12 6.70
C ASP A 101 -22.31 -5.05 5.94
N PHE A 102 -21.00 -4.95 6.19
CA PHE A 102 -20.01 -5.91 5.71
C PHE A 102 -20.38 -7.37 6.09
N ASN A 103 -20.79 -7.60 7.33
CA ASN A 103 -21.15 -8.94 7.80
C ASN A 103 -22.49 -9.47 7.26
N ARG A 104 -23.32 -8.61 6.62
CA ARG A 104 -24.54 -9.04 5.92
C ARG A 104 -24.25 -9.61 4.53
N LEU A 105 -23.09 -9.29 3.96
CA LEU A 105 -22.67 -9.80 2.66
C LEU A 105 -22.39 -11.31 2.69
N SER A 106 -22.48 -11.95 1.53
CA SER A 106 -22.06 -13.35 1.38
C SER A 106 -20.57 -13.51 1.71
N LEU A 107 -20.09 -14.72 2.00
CA LEU A 107 -18.65 -14.92 2.26
C LEU A 107 -17.78 -14.53 1.05
N SER A 108 -18.24 -14.85 -0.16
CA SER A 108 -17.59 -14.43 -1.42
C SER A 108 -17.46 -12.91 -1.49
N ASP A 109 -18.55 -12.20 -1.20
CA ASP A 109 -18.59 -10.74 -1.27
C ASP A 109 -17.77 -10.08 -0.16
N ARG A 110 -17.77 -10.66 1.04
CA ARG A 110 -16.85 -10.22 2.12
C ARG A 110 -15.39 -10.35 1.71
N ARG A 111 -15.01 -11.45 1.05
CA ARG A 111 -13.65 -11.63 0.51
C ARG A 111 -13.33 -10.60 -0.57
N LYS A 112 -14.25 -10.34 -1.51
CA LYS A 112 -14.09 -9.30 -2.54
C LYS A 112 -13.88 -7.91 -1.94
N VAL A 113 -14.71 -7.52 -0.97
CA VAL A 113 -14.59 -6.23 -0.28
C VAL A 113 -13.27 -6.14 0.50
N ALA A 114 -12.91 -7.20 1.23
CA ALA A 114 -11.66 -7.24 1.98
C ALA A 114 -10.44 -7.15 1.05
N ASP A 115 -10.42 -7.92 -0.04
CA ASP A 115 -9.36 -7.89 -1.03
C ASP A 115 -9.26 -6.53 -1.73
N LYS A 116 -10.39 -5.91 -2.05
CA LYS A 116 -10.43 -4.58 -2.65
C LYS A 116 -9.83 -3.53 -1.73
N LEU A 117 -10.20 -3.53 -0.45
CA LEU A 117 -9.62 -2.64 0.55
C LEU A 117 -8.10 -2.85 0.66
N LEU A 118 -7.67 -4.09 0.88
CA LEU A 118 -6.26 -4.41 1.09
C LEU A 118 -5.43 -4.13 -0.16
N SER A 119 -5.88 -4.57 -1.34
CA SER A 119 -5.17 -4.32 -2.60
C SER A 119 -5.08 -2.83 -2.94
N THR A 120 -6.11 -2.03 -2.61
CA THR A 120 -6.06 -0.57 -2.75
C THR A 120 -4.95 0.04 -1.89
N LEU A 121 -4.73 -0.51 -0.70
CA LEU A 121 -3.67 -0.14 0.24
C LEU A 121 -2.32 -0.82 -0.07
N PHE A 122 -2.16 -1.46 -1.23
CA PHE A 122 -0.98 -2.25 -1.61
C PHE A 122 -0.66 -3.36 -0.60
N PHE A 123 -1.68 -3.99 -0.03
CA PHE A 123 -1.51 -5.03 0.98
C PHE A 123 -2.31 -6.28 0.66
N GLY A 124 -1.98 -7.37 1.34
CA GLY A 124 -2.68 -8.65 1.26
C GLY A 124 -2.45 -9.45 2.54
N TYR A 125 -3.39 -10.31 2.90
CA TYR A 125 -3.20 -11.29 3.97
C TYR A 125 -3.14 -12.69 3.36
N PRO A 126 -2.32 -13.59 3.91
CA PRO A 126 -2.48 -15.04 3.69
C PRO A 126 -3.92 -15.49 3.99
N GLU A 127 -4.36 -16.59 3.37
CA GLU A 127 -5.76 -17.03 3.40
C GLU A 127 -6.28 -17.27 4.82
N ASP A 128 -5.52 -17.96 5.67
CA ASP A 128 -5.85 -18.23 7.07
C ASP A 128 -6.08 -16.93 7.86
N VAL A 129 -5.14 -15.99 7.75
CA VAL A 129 -5.19 -14.69 8.42
C VAL A 129 -6.37 -13.86 7.92
N LEU A 130 -6.63 -13.87 6.61
CA LEU A 130 -7.76 -13.16 6.02
C LEU A 130 -9.08 -13.72 6.55
N LEU A 131 -9.25 -15.04 6.52
CA LEU A 131 -10.47 -15.69 6.97
C LEU A 131 -10.69 -15.52 8.47
N GLU A 132 -9.64 -15.61 9.29
CA GLU A 132 -9.71 -15.31 10.72
C GLU A 132 -10.27 -13.90 10.94
N LYS A 133 -9.70 -12.89 10.25
CA LYS A 133 -10.13 -11.49 10.39
C LYS A 133 -11.56 -11.25 9.88
N ILE A 134 -11.97 -11.90 8.80
CA ILE A 134 -13.35 -11.84 8.29
C ILE A 134 -14.33 -12.51 9.29
N ASN A 135 -13.95 -13.66 9.84
CA ASN A 135 -14.79 -14.43 10.76
C ASN A 135 -14.89 -13.80 12.14
N ALA A 136 -13.94 -12.95 12.53
CA ALA A 136 -13.99 -12.14 13.75
C ALA A 136 -15.14 -11.11 13.76
N ARG A 137 -15.85 -10.92 12.63
CA ARG A 137 -16.98 -9.98 12.46
C ARG A 137 -16.66 -8.50 12.76
N ARG A 138 -15.38 -8.14 12.80
CA ARG A 138 -14.87 -6.79 13.03
C ARG A 138 -13.75 -6.44 12.06
N PHE A 139 -13.83 -6.95 10.83
CA PHE A 139 -12.77 -6.81 9.83
C PHE A 139 -12.39 -5.34 9.58
N LEU A 140 -13.37 -4.47 9.29
CA LEU A 140 -13.11 -3.07 8.96
C LEU A 140 -12.56 -2.31 10.18
N CYS A 141 -13.14 -2.56 11.36
CA CYS A 141 -12.65 -2.04 12.63
C CYS A 141 -11.19 -2.44 12.90
N ASN A 142 -10.85 -3.71 12.69
CA ASN A 142 -9.52 -4.25 12.96
C ASN A 142 -8.48 -3.67 11.99
N VAL A 143 -8.82 -3.51 10.70
CA VAL A 143 -7.93 -2.85 9.74
C VAL A 143 -7.71 -1.40 10.13
N ARG A 144 -8.78 -0.62 10.41
CA ARG A 144 -8.63 0.77 10.87
C ARG A 144 -7.79 0.90 12.14
N LYS A 145 -7.94 -0.05 13.08
CA LYS A 145 -7.13 -0.08 14.30
C LYS A 145 -5.65 -0.33 13.99
N GLY A 146 -5.35 -1.31 13.14
CA GLY A 146 -3.99 -1.59 12.70
C GLY A 146 -3.31 -0.35 12.10
N LEU A 147 -4.02 0.37 11.22
CA LEU A 147 -3.55 1.61 10.59
C LEU A 147 -3.25 2.76 11.58
N MET A 148 -3.62 2.65 12.85
CA MET A 148 -3.30 3.62 13.90
C MET A 148 -2.16 3.16 14.82
N GLU A 149 -1.71 1.92 14.68
CA GLU A 149 -0.62 1.35 15.47
C GLU A 149 0.72 1.54 14.73
N GLU A 150 1.82 1.60 15.48
CA GLU A 150 3.18 1.71 14.95
C GLU A 150 3.91 0.40 15.27
N THR A 151 3.76 -0.57 14.39
CA THR A 151 4.21 -1.96 14.58
C THR A 151 5.39 -2.33 13.69
N ASN A 152 5.54 -1.70 12.53
CA ASN A 152 6.70 -1.85 11.67
C ASN A 152 7.91 -1.14 12.28
N ASP A 153 9.05 -1.84 12.36
CA ASP A 153 10.33 -1.22 12.69
C ASP A 153 10.92 -0.57 11.43
N MET A 154 10.69 0.73 11.27
CA MET A 154 11.17 1.47 10.10
C MET A 154 12.70 1.52 10.01
N VAL A 155 13.44 1.38 11.12
CA VAL A 155 14.90 1.30 11.08
C VAL A 155 15.32 -0.04 10.48
N ALA A 156 14.68 -1.13 10.89
CA ALA A 156 14.92 -2.46 10.32
C ALA A 156 14.56 -2.51 8.83
N VAL A 157 13.41 -1.94 8.45
CA VAL A 157 12.97 -1.86 7.04
C VAL A 157 14.01 -1.11 6.18
N GLU A 158 14.49 0.05 6.64
CA GLU A 158 15.52 0.82 5.91
C GLU A 158 16.87 0.10 5.82
N VAL A 159 17.26 -0.65 6.84
CA VAL A 159 18.47 -1.49 6.81
C VAL A 159 18.28 -2.64 5.82
N GLU A 160 17.11 -3.26 5.80
CA GLU A 160 16.81 -4.38 4.91
C GLU A 160 16.84 -3.99 3.44
N ILE A 161 16.13 -2.93 3.03
CA ILE A 161 16.05 -2.54 1.61
C ILE A 161 17.39 -2.03 1.04
N ARG A 162 18.35 -1.72 1.91
CA ARG A 162 19.72 -1.32 1.54
C ARG A 162 20.72 -2.47 1.53
N ASP A 163 20.29 -3.68 1.87
CA ASP A 163 21.12 -4.87 1.73
C ASP A 163 21.22 -5.25 0.25
N GLU A 164 22.28 -4.80 -0.44
CA GLU A 164 22.52 -5.05 -1.86
C GLU A 164 22.53 -6.54 -2.24
N ALA A 165 22.79 -7.45 -1.30
CA ALA A 165 22.72 -8.89 -1.56
C ALA A 165 21.28 -9.39 -1.73
N ARG A 166 20.30 -8.67 -1.16
CA ARG A 166 18.87 -8.98 -1.21
C ARG A 166 18.12 -8.03 -2.12
N TYR A 167 18.50 -6.75 -2.16
CA TYR A 167 17.83 -5.67 -2.87
C TYR A 167 18.85 -4.95 -3.75
N TYR A 168 19.15 -5.53 -4.92
CA TYR A 168 20.09 -4.95 -5.86
C TYR A 168 19.41 -3.91 -6.75
N HIS A 169 20.01 -2.72 -6.86
CA HIS A 169 19.62 -1.69 -7.81
C HIS A 169 20.61 -1.62 -8.98
N SER A 170 20.10 -1.57 -10.21
CA SER A 170 20.93 -1.32 -11.39
C SER A 170 21.45 0.12 -11.39
N ASP A 171 22.68 0.36 -11.89
CA ASP A 171 23.25 1.72 -12.03
C ASP A 171 22.39 2.64 -12.93
N TYR A 172 21.49 2.06 -13.72
CA TYR A 172 20.60 2.77 -14.64
C TYR A 172 19.18 3.00 -14.07
N ALA A 173 18.87 2.47 -12.89
CA ALA A 173 17.56 2.62 -12.28
C ALA A 173 17.43 3.95 -11.53
N VAL A 174 16.20 4.45 -11.42
CA VAL A 174 15.88 5.58 -10.53
C VAL A 174 15.84 5.03 -9.10
N ASN A 175 16.99 5.04 -8.41
CA ASN A 175 17.16 4.46 -7.08
C ASN A 175 16.09 4.94 -6.09
N GLU A 176 15.67 6.20 -6.19
CA GLU A 176 14.64 6.79 -5.34
C GLU A 176 13.27 6.11 -5.51
N VAL A 177 12.89 5.74 -6.75
CA VAL A 177 11.64 5.01 -7.01
C VAL A 177 11.76 3.57 -6.51
N TYR A 178 12.92 2.94 -6.74
CA TYR A 178 13.21 1.60 -6.28
C TYR A 178 13.01 1.45 -4.77
N ASP A 179 13.63 2.32 -3.97
CA ASP A 179 13.58 2.26 -2.51
C ASP A 179 12.15 2.38 -1.99
N ILE A 180 11.35 3.25 -2.61
CA ILE A 180 9.93 3.44 -2.28
C ILE A 180 9.14 2.15 -2.52
N LEU A 181 9.36 1.50 -3.66
CA LEU A 181 8.69 0.26 -4.01
C LEU A 181 9.14 -0.91 -3.11
N ALA A 182 10.44 -1.05 -2.87
CA ALA A 182 10.99 -2.06 -1.98
C ALA A 182 10.44 -1.94 -0.55
N ARG A 183 10.25 -0.72 -0.05
CA ARG A 183 9.70 -0.46 1.29
C ARG A 183 8.30 -1.04 1.49
N PHE A 184 7.41 -0.95 0.50
CA PHE A 184 6.06 -1.54 0.58
C PHE A 184 6.09 -3.07 0.72
N TYR A 185 7.10 -3.71 0.15
CA TYR A 185 7.31 -5.14 0.32
C TYR A 185 7.94 -5.47 1.68
N ALA A 186 8.94 -4.71 2.14
CA ALA A 186 9.63 -4.97 3.40
C ALA A 186 8.77 -4.71 4.65
N MET A 187 7.84 -3.76 4.61
CA MET A 187 6.92 -3.52 5.73
C MET A 187 5.94 -4.70 5.91
N GLU A 188 6.04 -5.40 7.05
CA GLU A 188 5.28 -6.64 7.32
C GLU A 188 3.84 -6.39 7.79
N HIS A 189 3.59 -5.24 8.41
CA HIS A 189 2.30 -4.93 9.02
C HIS A 189 1.57 -3.80 8.30
N LEU A 190 0.24 -3.91 8.19
CA LEU A 190 -0.62 -2.84 7.70
C LEU A 190 -0.92 -1.86 8.84
N ASP A 191 0.00 -0.91 9.04
CA ASP A 191 0.04 -0.04 10.20
C ASP A 191 0.13 1.46 9.83
N ARG A 192 0.35 2.34 10.81
CA ARG A 192 0.43 3.80 10.58
C ARG A 192 1.57 4.18 9.65
N HIS A 193 2.75 3.59 9.80
CA HIS A 193 3.86 3.84 8.89
C HIS A 193 3.52 3.38 7.47
N TYR A 194 2.89 2.21 7.32
CA TYR A 194 2.42 1.73 6.03
C TYR A 194 1.43 2.72 5.40
N LEU A 195 0.47 3.20 6.18
CA LEU A 195 -0.54 4.17 5.73
C LEU A 195 0.10 5.46 5.23
N HIS A 196 1.02 6.05 5.98
CA HIS A 196 1.67 7.30 5.61
C HIS A 196 2.52 7.16 4.34
N ASN A 197 3.26 6.05 4.21
CA ASN A 197 4.01 5.74 2.98
C ASN A 197 3.08 5.54 1.78
N TRP A 198 1.93 4.87 1.97
CA TRP A 198 0.91 4.70 0.94
C TRP A 198 0.29 6.04 0.54
N MET A 199 -0.12 6.88 1.49
CA MET A 199 -0.70 8.19 1.19
C MET A 199 0.29 9.09 0.43
N ALA A 200 1.55 9.17 0.87
CA ALA A 200 2.59 9.90 0.16
C ALA A 200 2.81 9.36 -1.26
N TYR A 201 2.78 8.04 -1.45
CA TYR A 201 2.86 7.42 -2.77
C TYR A 201 1.69 7.83 -3.66
N ILE A 202 0.46 7.74 -3.16
CA ILE A 202 -0.74 8.11 -3.93
C ILE A 202 -0.68 9.60 -4.30
N LEU A 203 -0.37 10.49 -3.37
CA LEU A 203 -0.27 11.94 -3.64
C LEU A 203 0.76 12.26 -4.72
N THR A 204 1.91 11.60 -4.70
CA THR A 204 2.97 11.76 -5.73
C THR A 204 2.63 11.09 -7.07
N GLN A 205 1.62 10.22 -7.13
CA GLN A 205 1.06 9.74 -8.40
C GLN A 205 0.03 10.71 -9.02
N THR A 206 -0.38 11.76 -8.29
CA THR A 206 -1.34 12.75 -8.77
C THR A 206 -0.66 14.06 -9.16
N ILE A 207 -1.38 14.91 -9.90
CA ILE A 207 -0.93 16.26 -10.24
C ILE A 207 -0.63 17.13 -9.01
N LEU A 208 -1.16 16.79 -7.82
CA LEU A 208 -0.93 17.54 -6.58
C LEU A 208 0.58 17.59 -6.28
N PHE A 209 1.22 16.43 -6.11
CA PHE A 209 2.61 16.33 -5.65
C PHE A 209 3.52 15.54 -6.59
N SER A 210 3.15 15.35 -7.86
CA SER A 210 4.00 14.62 -8.80
C SER A 210 5.39 15.26 -8.91
N PRO A 211 6.48 14.51 -8.65
CA PRO A 211 7.85 14.98 -8.90
C PRO A 211 8.16 15.25 -10.38
N ALA A 212 7.37 14.67 -11.29
CA ALA A 212 7.40 14.93 -12.72
C ALA A 212 8.76 14.71 -13.38
N TYR A 213 9.51 13.66 -12.99
CA TYR A 213 10.90 13.47 -13.43
C TYR A 213 11.10 13.33 -14.96
N GLU A 214 10.02 13.23 -15.74
CA GLU A 214 10.09 13.32 -17.21
C GLU A 214 10.49 14.71 -17.73
N LEU A 215 10.37 15.75 -16.92
CA LEU A 215 10.70 17.11 -17.31
C LEU A 215 12.20 17.34 -17.22
N ASP A 216 12.78 17.99 -18.21
CA ASP A 216 14.22 18.32 -18.23
C ASP A 216 14.68 19.17 -17.03
N SER A 217 13.74 19.90 -16.40
CA SER A 217 13.98 20.74 -15.22
C SER A 217 13.80 20.01 -13.89
N THR A 218 13.57 18.70 -13.93
CA THR A 218 13.41 17.86 -12.73
C THR A 218 14.49 16.78 -12.72
N HIS A 219 14.76 16.25 -11.53
CA HIS A 219 15.87 15.37 -11.24
C HIS A 219 15.40 14.23 -10.34
N TYR A 220 16.09 13.09 -10.43
CA TYR A 220 15.74 11.91 -9.62
C TYR A 220 15.72 12.17 -8.11
N PRO A 221 16.61 12.98 -7.50
CA PRO A 221 16.50 13.33 -6.09
C PRO A 221 15.20 14.07 -5.72
N ASN A 222 14.50 14.71 -6.66
CA ASN A 222 13.21 15.34 -6.39
C ASN A 222 12.15 14.28 -6.02
N VAL A 223 12.26 13.05 -6.55
CA VAL A 223 11.38 11.93 -6.20
C VAL A 223 11.47 11.65 -4.70
N ALA A 224 12.68 11.36 -4.20
CA ALA A 224 12.90 11.12 -2.78
C ALA A 224 12.56 12.36 -1.94
N SER A 225 12.91 13.57 -2.40
CA SER A 225 12.64 14.80 -1.66
C SER A 225 11.15 15.00 -1.41
N VAL A 226 10.31 14.92 -2.44
CA VAL A 226 8.87 15.16 -2.30
C VAL A 226 8.20 14.03 -1.54
N TYR A 227 8.51 12.77 -1.87
CA TYR A 227 7.94 11.60 -1.21
C TYR A 227 8.29 11.55 0.29
N ASN A 228 9.59 11.62 0.64
CA ASN A 228 10.01 11.52 2.03
C ASN A 228 9.50 12.70 2.86
N TRP A 229 9.43 13.89 2.28
CA TRP A 229 8.85 15.05 2.95
C TRP A 229 7.37 14.85 3.28
N LEU A 230 6.56 14.33 2.35
CA LEU A 230 5.16 13.99 2.64
C LEU A 230 5.02 12.93 3.74
N VAL A 231 5.88 11.91 3.75
CA VAL A 231 5.89 10.88 4.82
C VAL A 231 6.22 11.50 6.18
N ILE A 232 7.23 12.39 6.23
CA ILE A 232 7.60 13.11 7.46
C ILE A 232 6.45 13.98 7.93
N ASP A 233 5.84 14.76 7.03
CA ASP A 233 4.71 15.63 7.33
C ASP A 233 3.56 14.83 7.95
N MET A 234 3.21 13.67 7.38
CA MET A 234 2.16 12.80 7.92
C MET A 234 2.54 12.19 9.27
N ASN A 235 3.80 11.76 9.46
CA ASN A 235 4.28 11.25 10.74
C ASN A 235 4.24 12.31 11.86
N ASP A 236 4.44 13.58 11.51
CA ASP A 236 4.41 14.71 12.45
C ASP A 236 3.01 15.30 12.65
N ASP A 237 1.99 14.72 12.01
CA ASP A 237 0.58 15.16 12.00
C ASP A 237 0.43 16.59 11.44
N ILE A 238 1.19 16.90 10.39
CA ILE A 238 1.15 18.20 9.74
C ILE A 238 -0.12 18.36 8.90
N GLY A 239 -0.81 19.50 9.06
CA GLY A 239 -2.03 19.82 8.32
C GLY A 239 -1.80 19.99 6.82
N MET A 240 -2.75 19.51 6.00
CA MET A 240 -2.58 19.47 4.53
C MET A 240 -2.45 20.87 3.91
N ARG A 241 -3.09 21.90 4.50
CA ARG A 241 -2.99 23.30 4.04
C ARG A 241 -1.57 23.83 4.21
N TYR A 242 -0.96 23.57 5.36
CA TYR A 242 0.42 23.97 5.64
C TYR A 242 1.42 23.21 4.78
N SER A 243 1.27 21.89 4.69
CA SER A 243 2.08 21.04 3.81
C SER A 243 2.03 21.54 2.37
N THR A 244 0.83 21.74 1.81
CA THR A 244 0.67 22.27 0.45
C THR A 244 1.32 23.63 0.26
N TYR A 245 1.15 24.54 1.22
CA TYR A 245 1.80 25.86 1.15
C TYR A 245 3.31 25.74 1.02
N LEU A 246 3.95 24.89 1.83
CA LEU A 246 5.38 24.64 1.75
C LEU A 246 5.78 24.10 0.38
N HIS A 247 5.06 23.09 -0.13
CA HIS A 247 5.32 22.52 -1.44
C HIS A 247 5.23 23.56 -2.56
N MET A 248 4.18 24.38 -2.58
CA MET A 248 4.00 25.41 -3.62
C MET A 248 5.11 26.47 -3.61
N THR A 249 5.69 26.73 -2.43
CA THR A 249 6.81 27.68 -2.25
C THR A 249 8.19 27.05 -2.43
N ASP A 250 8.29 25.76 -2.72
CA ASP A 250 9.55 25.05 -2.84
C ASP A 250 10.05 24.92 -4.29
N SER A 251 11.36 24.74 -4.46
CA SER A 251 12.00 24.55 -5.77
C SER A 251 11.47 23.32 -6.50
N ASN A 252 11.11 22.23 -5.80
CA ASN A 252 10.57 21.02 -6.43
C ASN A 252 9.28 21.29 -7.21
N ASN A 253 8.38 22.15 -6.69
CA ASN A 253 7.17 22.53 -7.41
C ASN A 253 7.48 23.47 -8.58
N TRP A 254 8.36 24.46 -8.38
CA TRP A 254 8.72 25.43 -9.41
C TRP A 254 9.48 24.84 -10.59
N ARG A 255 10.18 23.71 -10.40
CA ARG A 255 10.74 22.90 -11.49
C ARG A 255 9.70 22.37 -12.48
N ARG A 256 8.44 22.26 -12.09
CA ARG A 256 7.33 21.79 -12.95
C ARG A 256 6.69 22.89 -13.78
N PHE A 257 6.76 24.14 -13.29
CA PHE A 257 6.03 25.29 -13.83
C PHE A 257 6.93 26.53 -13.83
N ARG A 258 7.51 26.85 -14.99
CA ARG A 258 8.76 27.64 -15.10
C ARG A 258 8.57 29.16 -15.07
N SER A 259 7.34 29.66 -15.02
CA SER A 259 7.08 31.11 -15.02
C SER A 259 6.02 31.49 -13.99
N PRO A 260 6.00 32.75 -13.52
CA PRO A 260 4.94 33.27 -12.66
C PRO A 260 3.52 33.02 -13.18
N GLU A 261 3.33 33.16 -14.51
CA GLU A 261 2.03 32.95 -15.13
C GLU A 261 1.64 31.48 -15.15
N ASP A 262 2.56 30.61 -15.56
CA ASP A 262 2.35 29.17 -15.61
C ASP A 262 2.12 28.59 -14.22
N ASN A 263 2.99 28.89 -13.26
CA ASN A 263 2.86 28.43 -11.88
C ASN A 263 1.58 28.98 -11.22
N GLY A 264 1.28 30.27 -11.40
CA GLY A 264 0.07 30.88 -10.87
C GLY A 264 -1.21 30.25 -11.41
N ARG A 265 -1.27 29.98 -12.72
CA ARG A 265 -2.38 29.25 -13.36
C ARG A 265 -2.52 27.85 -12.76
N GLU A 266 -1.43 27.11 -12.74
CA GLU A 266 -1.43 25.70 -12.34
C GLU A 266 -1.82 25.55 -10.87
N MET A 267 -1.36 26.42 -9.96
CA MET A 267 -1.79 26.34 -8.56
C MET A 267 -3.28 26.65 -8.38
N LEU A 268 -3.85 27.59 -9.15
CA LEU A 268 -5.29 27.85 -9.16
C LEU A 268 -6.08 26.62 -9.63
N GLU A 269 -5.69 26.05 -10.77
CA GLU A 269 -6.39 24.93 -11.39
C GLU A 269 -6.23 23.62 -10.59
N ILE A 270 -5.04 23.36 -10.05
CA ILE A 270 -4.72 22.12 -9.34
C ILE A 270 -5.34 22.12 -7.95
N TYR A 271 -5.09 23.16 -7.17
CA TYR A 271 -5.39 23.17 -5.75
C TYR A 271 -6.72 23.84 -5.41
N ALA A 272 -7.16 24.84 -6.18
CA ALA A 272 -8.44 25.52 -5.96
C ALA A 272 -9.54 25.14 -6.95
N PHE A 273 -9.23 24.32 -7.97
CA PHE A 273 -10.14 23.98 -9.07
C PHE A 273 -10.69 25.22 -9.80
N ASP A 274 -9.91 26.29 -9.84
CA ASP A 274 -10.29 27.57 -10.42
C ASP A 274 -9.73 27.71 -11.85
N PHE A 275 -10.62 27.60 -12.83
CA PHE A 275 -10.30 27.70 -14.26
C PHE A 275 -10.64 29.08 -14.86
N ALA A 276 -10.88 30.10 -14.03
CA ALA A 276 -11.19 31.44 -14.52
C ALA A 276 -9.92 32.13 -15.05
N ASP A 277 -9.79 32.22 -16.38
CA ASP A 277 -8.65 32.89 -17.05
C ASP A 277 -8.41 34.33 -16.56
N ALA A 278 -9.44 35.00 -16.04
CA ALA A 278 -9.31 36.36 -15.48
C ALA A 278 -8.46 36.42 -14.19
N HIS A 279 -8.28 35.30 -13.48
CA HIS A 279 -7.47 35.23 -12.27
C HIS A 279 -5.99 34.99 -12.58
N VAL A 280 -5.66 34.39 -13.72
CA VAL A 280 -4.27 34.07 -14.11
C VAL A 280 -3.37 35.32 -14.16
N PRO A 281 -3.74 36.44 -14.82
CA PRO A 281 -2.90 37.64 -14.82
C PRO A 281 -2.70 38.26 -13.43
N ARG A 282 -3.65 38.05 -12.51
CA ARG A 282 -3.56 38.52 -11.12
C ARG A 282 -2.57 37.68 -10.34
N ALA A 283 -2.65 36.36 -10.46
CA ALA A 283 -1.70 35.42 -9.87
C ALA A 283 -0.27 35.66 -10.40
N ALA A 284 -0.13 35.78 -11.72
CA ALA A 284 1.15 36.09 -12.37
C ALA A 284 1.77 37.38 -11.83
N ARG A 285 0.95 38.42 -11.60
CA ARG A 285 1.41 39.68 -11.02
C ARG A 285 1.88 39.49 -9.58
N THR A 286 1.16 38.75 -8.74
CA THR A 286 1.62 38.47 -7.36
C THR A 286 2.93 37.69 -7.31
N LEU A 287 3.17 36.83 -8.31
CA LEU A 287 4.37 35.99 -8.42
C LEU A 287 5.49 36.63 -9.27
N GLN A 288 5.35 37.88 -9.71
CA GLN A 288 6.21 38.45 -10.76
C GLN A 288 7.71 38.54 -10.41
N ASN A 289 8.08 38.42 -9.13
CA ASN A 289 9.48 38.38 -8.69
C ASN A 289 10.02 36.96 -8.45
N TRP A 290 9.24 35.93 -8.71
CA TRP A 290 9.62 34.54 -8.52
C TRP A 290 9.98 33.95 -9.87
N TYR A 291 11.07 33.20 -9.95
CA TYR A 291 11.43 32.44 -11.15
C TYR A 291 12.37 31.30 -10.79
N LEU A 292 12.37 30.25 -11.62
CA LEU A 292 13.37 29.20 -11.52
C LEU A 292 14.63 29.66 -12.25
N ASP A 293 15.77 29.71 -11.56
CA ASP A 293 17.07 29.97 -12.18
C ASP A 293 17.51 28.75 -12.99
N GLU A 294 17.69 28.91 -14.30
CA GLU A 294 18.04 27.80 -15.20
C GLU A 294 19.46 27.27 -14.94
N ASP A 295 20.39 28.13 -14.53
CA ASP A 295 21.78 27.75 -14.28
C ASP A 295 21.95 27.08 -12.91
N GLY A 296 21.27 27.59 -11.88
CA GLY A 296 21.34 27.09 -10.52
C GLY A 296 20.31 26.01 -10.18
N ASP A 297 19.31 25.78 -11.04
CA ASP A 297 18.14 24.92 -10.79
C ASP A 297 17.52 25.14 -9.40
N THR A 298 17.36 26.42 -9.04
CA THR A 298 16.81 26.82 -7.74
C THR A 298 15.77 27.92 -7.92
N LEU A 299 14.78 27.91 -7.04
CA LEU A 299 13.80 29.00 -6.99
C LEU A 299 14.47 30.28 -6.48
N VAL A 300 14.37 31.35 -7.25
CA VAL A 300 14.87 32.68 -6.90
C VAL A 300 13.71 33.63 -6.70
N ILE A 301 13.75 34.36 -5.57
CA ILE A 301 12.83 35.46 -5.27
C ILE A 301 13.61 36.77 -5.41
N GLY A 302 13.40 37.44 -6.54
CA GLY A 302 14.07 38.69 -6.91
C GLY A 302 13.46 39.93 -6.25
N LEU A 303 14.07 41.08 -6.58
CA LEU A 303 13.70 42.39 -6.01
C LEU A 303 12.49 43.05 -6.69
N ASN A 304 12.00 42.51 -7.82
CA ASN A 304 10.89 43.09 -8.60
C ASN A 304 9.51 42.76 -7.98
N GLU A 305 9.38 42.86 -6.66
CA GLU A 305 8.17 42.45 -5.95
C GLU A 305 6.95 43.29 -6.37
N ASN A 306 5.79 42.65 -6.45
CA ASN A 306 4.55 43.36 -6.71
C ASN A 306 4.13 44.18 -5.49
N THR A 307 3.82 45.46 -5.72
CA THR A 307 3.38 46.39 -4.67
C THR A 307 1.90 46.77 -4.81
N VAL A 308 1.21 46.25 -5.82
CA VAL A 308 -0.19 46.56 -6.12
C VAL A 308 -1.09 45.40 -5.67
N PRO A 309 -2.00 45.59 -4.70
CA PRO A 309 -2.92 44.55 -4.27
C PRO A 309 -3.74 43.97 -5.44
N GLN A 310 -3.84 42.65 -5.50
CA GLN A 310 -4.68 41.90 -6.43
C GLN A 310 -5.82 41.23 -5.64
N TYR A 311 -7.04 41.25 -6.17
CA TYR A 311 -8.18 40.61 -5.52
C TYR A 311 -8.32 39.16 -6.00
N LEU A 312 -8.07 38.20 -5.10
CA LEU A 312 -8.14 36.75 -5.31
C LEU A 312 -8.61 36.08 -4.01
N PHE A 313 -9.29 34.93 -4.08
CA PHE A 313 -9.74 34.16 -2.91
C PHE A 313 -10.57 34.97 -1.90
N ASP A 314 -11.39 35.90 -2.41
CA ASP A 314 -12.17 36.86 -1.61
C ASP A 314 -11.35 37.72 -0.64
N THR A 315 -10.08 37.92 -0.96
CA THR A 315 -9.16 38.77 -0.19
C THR A 315 -8.21 39.55 -1.11
N TRP A 316 -7.39 40.42 -0.51
CA TRP A 316 -6.34 41.15 -1.21
C TRP A 316 -4.99 40.46 -0.98
N VAL A 317 -4.37 40.03 -2.08
CA VAL A 317 -3.03 39.42 -2.10
C VAL A 317 -2.05 40.35 -2.81
N THR A 318 -0.84 40.50 -2.28
CA THR A 318 0.15 41.43 -2.84
C THR A 318 1.40 40.68 -3.30
N THR A 319 1.91 39.78 -2.46
CA THR A 319 3.14 39.03 -2.70
C THR A 319 2.85 37.58 -3.10
N GLY A 320 3.86 36.88 -3.63
CA GLY A 320 3.76 35.44 -3.91
C GLY A 320 3.45 34.60 -2.66
N PHE A 321 4.03 34.97 -1.52
CA PHE A 321 3.69 34.32 -0.25
C PHE A 321 2.24 34.56 0.17
N ASP A 322 1.67 35.74 -0.09
CA ASP A 322 0.23 35.98 0.14
C ASP A 322 -0.62 35.12 -0.78
N PHE A 323 -0.28 35.06 -2.07
CA PHE A 323 -1.01 34.26 -3.05
C PHE A 323 -1.11 32.79 -2.61
N TYR A 324 0.01 32.13 -2.34
CA TYR A 324 0.00 30.72 -1.93
C TYR A 324 -0.69 30.49 -0.59
N ARG A 325 -0.47 31.39 0.38
CA ARG A 325 -1.07 31.28 1.72
C ARG A 325 -2.59 31.42 1.66
N GLU A 326 -3.10 32.41 0.94
CA GLU A 326 -4.54 32.66 0.85
C GLU A 326 -5.23 31.65 -0.07
N LEU A 327 -4.52 31.10 -1.07
CA LEU A 327 -5.00 29.96 -1.86
C LEU A 327 -5.30 28.77 -0.95
N VAL A 328 -4.34 28.33 -0.14
CA VAL A 328 -4.55 27.18 0.76
C VAL A 328 -5.47 27.50 1.94
N LYS A 329 -5.93 28.75 2.13
CA LYS A 329 -6.98 29.12 3.10
C LYS A 329 -8.36 29.21 2.47
N SER A 330 -8.43 29.35 1.16
CA SER A 330 -9.69 29.48 0.44
C SER A 330 -10.58 28.25 0.61
N ASP A 331 -11.89 28.46 0.39
CA ASP A 331 -12.86 27.37 0.34
C ASP A 331 -12.59 26.44 -0.86
N GLY A 332 -12.11 27.00 -1.97
CA GLY A 332 -11.74 26.26 -3.17
C GLY A 332 -10.63 25.22 -2.94
N PHE A 333 -9.76 25.43 -1.94
CA PHE A 333 -8.68 24.49 -1.63
C PHE A 333 -9.21 23.08 -1.31
N HIS A 334 -10.18 22.97 -0.39
CA HIS A 334 -10.74 21.67 -0.02
C HIS A 334 -11.43 21.01 -1.22
N GLU A 335 -12.16 21.79 -2.01
CA GLU A 335 -12.84 21.29 -3.21
C GLU A 335 -11.84 20.76 -4.24
N GLY A 336 -10.80 21.53 -4.56
CA GLY A 336 -9.82 21.17 -5.58
C GLY A 336 -9.04 19.92 -5.22
N VAL A 337 -8.42 19.86 -4.04
CA VAL A 337 -7.63 18.68 -3.65
C VAL A 337 -8.49 17.43 -3.51
N THR A 338 -9.71 17.57 -2.96
CA THR A 338 -10.66 16.46 -2.86
C THR A 338 -11.09 15.99 -4.23
N ARG A 339 -11.41 16.90 -5.16
CA ARG A 339 -11.85 16.56 -6.51
C ARG A 339 -10.77 15.78 -7.27
N ARG A 340 -9.49 16.17 -7.17
CA ARG A 340 -8.38 15.43 -7.80
C ARG A 340 -8.26 14.00 -7.27
N LEU A 341 -8.44 13.80 -5.97
CA LEU A 341 -8.42 12.47 -5.35
C LEU A 341 -9.67 11.65 -5.71
N VAL A 342 -10.84 12.27 -5.78
CA VAL A 342 -12.07 11.61 -6.25
C VAL A 342 -11.91 11.16 -7.71
N ASP A 343 -11.36 12.01 -8.58
CA ASP A 343 -11.06 11.64 -9.97
C ASP A 343 -10.11 10.44 -10.05
N PHE A 344 -9.13 10.36 -9.14
CA PHE A 344 -8.17 9.26 -9.09
C PHE A 344 -8.76 7.91 -8.65
N PHE A 345 -9.71 7.91 -7.71
CA PHE A 345 -10.30 6.68 -7.17
C PHE A 345 -11.58 6.22 -7.89
N PHE A 346 -12.36 7.14 -8.44
CA PHE A 346 -13.68 6.89 -9.04
C PHE A 346 -13.67 7.08 -10.56
N LEU A 347 -12.76 6.41 -11.26
CA LEU A 347 -12.53 6.59 -12.70
C LEU A 347 -13.75 6.31 -13.58
N GLU A 348 -14.52 5.26 -13.24
CA GLU A 348 -15.71 4.85 -14.02
C GLU A 348 -16.97 5.67 -13.67
N HIS A 349 -16.92 6.52 -12.64
CA HIS A 349 -18.05 7.34 -12.21
C HIS A 349 -18.25 8.57 -13.09
N GLY A 350 -19.51 8.95 -13.30
CA GLY A 350 -19.85 10.17 -14.04
C GLY A 350 -19.62 11.44 -13.21
N GLU A 351 -19.52 12.59 -13.89
CA GLU A 351 -19.26 13.90 -13.26
C GLU A 351 -20.22 14.24 -12.11
N ALA A 352 -21.50 13.92 -12.24
CA ALA A 352 -22.49 14.19 -11.20
C ALA A 352 -22.24 13.37 -9.92
N GLN A 353 -21.84 12.09 -10.05
CA GLN A 353 -21.52 11.25 -8.90
C GLN A 353 -20.23 11.71 -8.23
N LYS A 354 -19.19 12.00 -9.03
CA LYS A 354 -17.93 12.55 -8.53
C LYS A 354 -18.15 13.86 -7.76
N ALA A 355 -18.97 14.77 -8.29
CA ALA A 355 -19.31 16.02 -7.61
C ALA A 355 -20.04 15.77 -6.26
N GLN A 356 -20.94 14.79 -6.20
CA GLN A 356 -21.62 14.41 -4.95
C GLN A 356 -20.65 13.85 -3.92
N ILE A 357 -19.74 12.97 -4.33
CA ILE A 357 -18.71 12.39 -3.45
C ILE A 357 -17.78 13.50 -2.95
N THR A 358 -17.32 14.39 -3.82
CA THR A 358 -16.49 15.56 -3.45
C THR A 358 -17.22 16.42 -2.42
N ALA A 359 -18.48 16.79 -2.66
CA ALA A 359 -19.26 17.61 -1.75
C ALA A 359 -19.43 16.96 -0.37
N ALA A 360 -19.68 15.64 -0.33
CA ALA A 360 -19.80 14.89 0.92
C ALA A 360 -18.51 14.93 1.75
N ILE A 361 -17.35 14.73 1.11
CA ILE A 361 -16.06 14.81 1.80
C ILE A 361 -15.78 16.25 2.26
N VAL A 362 -15.94 17.25 1.39
CA VAL A 362 -15.69 18.66 1.72
C VAL A 362 -16.56 19.14 2.88
N GLN A 363 -17.81 18.69 2.97
CA GLN A 363 -18.72 19.03 4.07
C GLN A 363 -18.19 18.61 5.45
N SER A 364 -17.36 17.56 5.52
CA SER A 364 -16.73 17.12 6.76
C SER A 364 -15.58 18.02 7.23
N GLN A 365 -15.14 18.98 6.42
CA GLN A 365 -14.01 19.88 6.69
C GLN A 365 -12.73 19.10 7.02
N PRO A 366 -12.19 18.32 6.06
CA PRO A 366 -10.93 17.62 6.27
C PRO A 366 -9.80 18.60 6.56
N GLU A 367 -8.84 18.23 7.39
CA GLU A 367 -7.65 19.05 7.70
C GLU A 367 -6.32 18.28 7.47
N THR A 368 -6.39 16.95 7.29
CA THR A 368 -5.25 16.11 6.92
C THR A 368 -5.52 15.36 5.60
N TRP A 369 -4.46 14.88 4.95
CA TRP A 369 -4.59 14.01 3.77
C TRP A 369 -5.29 12.68 4.11
N GLN A 370 -5.11 12.21 5.35
CA GLN A 370 -5.74 11.01 5.87
C GLN A 370 -7.27 11.16 5.93
N ASP A 371 -7.77 12.33 6.34
CA ASP A 371 -9.21 12.63 6.40
C ASP A 371 -9.92 12.45 5.06
N ILE A 372 -9.21 12.68 3.95
CA ILE A 372 -9.74 12.49 2.59
C ILE A 372 -9.53 11.04 2.13
N LEU A 373 -8.29 10.55 2.18
CA LEU A 373 -7.93 9.26 1.59
C LEU A 373 -8.56 8.07 2.32
N VAL A 374 -8.53 8.06 3.67
CA VAL A 374 -9.15 6.99 4.47
C VAL A 374 -10.67 7.02 4.32
N GLN A 375 -11.26 8.22 4.28
CA GLN A 375 -12.68 8.39 4.05
C GLN A 375 -13.12 7.82 2.69
N ILE A 376 -12.32 7.97 1.63
CA ILE A 376 -12.57 7.38 0.31
C ILE A 376 -12.47 5.85 0.38
N VAL A 377 -11.33 5.28 0.81
CA VAL A 377 -11.08 3.84 0.65
C VAL A 377 -11.92 2.96 1.58
N PHE A 378 -12.45 3.52 2.67
CA PHE A 378 -13.40 2.84 3.56
C PHE A 378 -14.87 3.19 3.30
N SER A 379 -15.16 4.03 2.29
CA SER A 379 -16.54 4.37 1.97
C SER A 379 -17.32 3.18 1.43
N GLU A 380 -18.62 3.18 1.69
CA GLU A 380 -19.56 2.25 1.08
C GLU A 380 -19.52 2.36 -0.45
N GLU A 381 -19.53 3.60 -0.96
CA GLU A 381 -19.45 3.91 -2.38
C GLU A 381 -18.21 3.29 -3.03
N TYR A 382 -17.03 3.45 -2.42
CA TYR A 382 -15.81 2.86 -2.96
C TYR A 382 -15.83 1.33 -2.87
N LEU A 383 -16.13 0.77 -1.70
CA LEU A 383 -15.98 -0.67 -1.48
C LEU A 383 -17.04 -1.50 -2.22
N LEU A 384 -18.29 -1.04 -2.27
CA LEU A 384 -19.40 -1.79 -2.85
C LEU A 384 -19.71 -1.39 -4.31
N HIS A 385 -19.56 -0.11 -4.66
CA HIS A 385 -20.13 0.44 -5.89
C HIS A 385 -19.12 0.90 -6.94
N THR A 386 -17.82 0.63 -6.74
CA THR A 386 -16.83 0.85 -7.80
C THR A 386 -16.47 -0.45 -8.53
N SER A 387 -16.50 -0.38 -9.86
CA SER A 387 -15.80 -1.29 -10.76
C SER A 387 -14.61 -0.53 -11.37
N ARG A 388 -13.44 -1.17 -11.48
CA ARG A 388 -12.31 -0.67 -12.28
C ARG A 388 -11.21 -1.71 -12.38
N VAL A 389 -10.27 -1.49 -13.30
CA VAL A 389 -9.03 -2.27 -13.36
C VAL A 389 -8.12 -1.91 -12.18
N LYS A 390 -7.46 -2.93 -11.60
CA LYS A 390 -6.42 -2.79 -10.56
C LYS A 390 -5.13 -2.31 -11.21
N SER A 391 -4.44 -1.34 -10.62
CA SER A 391 -3.10 -0.97 -11.10
C SER A 391 -2.12 -2.12 -10.88
N ALA A 392 -0.99 -2.08 -11.60
CA ALA A 392 0.02 -3.11 -11.47
C ALA A 392 0.54 -3.22 -10.03
N GLU A 393 0.65 -2.10 -9.31
CA GLU A 393 1.04 -2.07 -7.89
C GLU A 393 -0.03 -2.67 -6.98
N GLU A 394 -1.32 -2.34 -7.19
CA GLU A 394 -2.42 -2.92 -6.42
C GLU A 394 -2.47 -4.44 -6.55
N MET A 395 -2.19 -4.95 -7.75
CA MET A 395 -2.10 -6.39 -7.99
C MET A 395 -0.83 -6.97 -7.39
N PHE A 396 0.33 -6.42 -7.73
CA PHE A 396 1.64 -6.95 -7.33
C PHE A 396 1.75 -7.06 -5.81
N TYR A 397 1.54 -5.96 -5.08
CA TYR A 397 1.73 -5.98 -3.63
C TYR A 397 0.69 -6.84 -2.89
N SER A 398 -0.56 -6.84 -3.37
CA SER A 398 -1.60 -7.74 -2.84
C SER A 398 -1.20 -9.20 -2.99
N LEU A 399 -0.74 -9.60 -4.19
CA LEU A 399 -0.33 -10.96 -4.48
C LEU A 399 0.91 -11.37 -3.69
N VAL A 400 1.97 -10.57 -3.69
CA VAL A 400 3.23 -10.95 -3.00
C VAL A 400 3.03 -11.11 -1.50
N LYS A 401 2.12 -10.35 -0.88
CA LYS A 401 1.78 -10.50 0.53
C LYS A 401 0.91 -11.74 0.78
N LYS A 402 -0.15 -11.95 -0.01
CA LYS A 402 -1.02 -13.14 0.07
C LYS A 402 -0.26 -14.44 -0.10
N LEU A 403 0.64 -14.47 -1.07
CA LEU A 403 1.39 -15.66 -1.48
C LEU A 403 2.66 -15.89 -0.65
N ASN A 404 2.91 -15.03 0.34
CA ASN A 404 4.16 -14.98 1.08
C ASN A 404 5.38 -15.06 0.15
N TYR A 405 5.34 -14.28 -0.93
CA TYR A 405 6.27 -14.38 -2.05
C TYR A 405 7.69 -14.00 -1.65
N LYS A 406 8.68 -14.78 -2.08
CA LYS A 406 10.10 -14.44 -2.01
C LYS A 406 10.52 -13.71 -3.27
N HIS A 407 11.12 -12.53 -3.11
CA HIS A 407 11.65 -11.77 -4.23
C HIS A 407 13.05 -12.21 -4.66
N HIS A 408 13.41 -11.83 -5.88
CA HIS A 408 14.77 -11.85 -6.41
C HIS A 408 15.45 -10.51 -6.12
N GLN A 409 16.78 -10.45 -6.15
CA GLN A 409 17.50 -9.20 -5.91
C GLN A 409 17.13 -8.06 -6.89
N TYR A 410 16.77 -8.41 -8.13
CA TYR A 410 16.35 -7.45 -9.17
C TYR A 410 14.84 -7.17 -9.18
N SER A 411 14.03 -7.78 -8.31
CA SER A 411 12.56 -7.73 -8.44
C SER A 411 12.00 -6.30 -8.51
N PHE A 412 12.53 -5.36 -7.73
CA PHE A 412 12.04 -3.97 -7.74
C PHE A 412 12.64 -3.12 -8.86
N SER A 413 13.84 -3.45 -9.34
CA SER A 413 14.40 -2.85 -10.56
C SER A 413 13.54 -3.25 -11.76
N THR A 414 13.24 -4.54 -11.89
CA THR A 414 12.35 -5.07 -12.91
C THR A 414 10.94 -4.49 -12.76
N LEU A 415 10.36 -4.40 -11.56
CA LEU A 415 9.06 -3.76 -11.37
C LEU A 415 9.06 -2.31 -11.88
N THR A 416 10.12 -1.55 -11.62
CA THR A 416 10.23 -0.15 -12.07
C THR A 416 10.28 -0.04 -13.60
N GLU A 417 11.05 -0.91 -14.26
CA GLU A 417 11.14 -1.01 -15.73
C GLU A 417 9.79 -1.40 -16.34
N GLU A 418 9.18 -2.47 -15.81
CA GLU A 418 7.92 -3.03 -16.29
C GLU A 418 6.77 -2.03 -16.09
N LEU A 419 6.74 -1.28 -14.98
CA LEU A 419 5.79 -0.18 -14.80
C LEU A 419 5.94 0.89 -15.89
N SER A 420 7.17 1.20 -16.33
CA SER A 420 7.38 2.13 -17.45
C SER A 420 6.86 1.56 -18.77
N ASP A 421 7.11 0.28 -19.04
CA ASP A 421 6.64 -0.40 -20.27
C ASP A 421 5.11 -0.54 -20.31
N MET A 422 4.45 -0.60 -19.15
CA MET A 422 2.99 -0.56 -18.99
C MET A 422 2.38 0.86 -19.09
N ASN A 423 3.18 1.89 -19.41
CA ASN A 423 2.79 3.31 -19.32
C ASN A 423 2.25 3.71 -17.94
N GLN A 424 2.74 3.07 -16.88
CA GLN A 424 2.41 3.30 -15.47
C GLN A 424 3.66 3.69 -14.67
N ALA A 425 4.63 4.37 -15.29
CA ALA A 425 5.84 4.78 -14.61
C ALA A 425 5.51 5.60 -13.35
N THR A 426 6.04 5.17 -12.21
CA THR A 426 5.82 5.78 -10.90
C THR A 426 6.48 7.15 -10.83
N MET A 427 5.76 8.21 -10.42
CA MET A 427 6.28 9.57 -10.20
C MET A 427 6.92 10.27 -11.43
N LYS A 428 6.75 9.69 -12.63
CA LYS A 428 7.31 10.21 -13.89
C LYS A 428 6.55 11.41 -14.45
N TYR A 429 5.22 11.33 -14.45
CA TYR A 429 4.37 12.19 -15.26
C TYR A 429 4.00 13.51 -14.57
N LYS A 430 4.13 14.65 -15.27
CA LYS A 430 3.82 15.99 -14.72
C LYS A 430 2.39 16.10 -14.18
N LEU A 431 1.44 15.53 -14.91
CA LEU A 431 0.01 15.55 -14.57
C LEU A 431 -0.40 14.41 -13.63
N GLY A 432 0.56 13.61 -13.16
CA GLY A 432 0.30 12.33 -12.52
C GLY A 432 -0.15 11.27 -13.52
N LYS A 433 -0.57 10.11 -13.01
CA LYS A 433 -1.11 9.01 -13.82
C LYS A 433 -2.54 9.36 -14.25
N LEU A 434 -2.70 9.97 -15.43
CA LEU A 434 -4.01 10.37 -15.99
C LEU A 434 -4.95 9.18 -16.16
N ASP A 435 -4.46 8.11 -16.80
CA ASP A 435 -5.09 6.80 -16.78
C ASP A 435 -4.35 5.96 -15.75
N ARG A 436 -5.00 5.65 -14.63
CA ARG A 436 -4.39 4.86 -13.56
C ARG A 436 -3.89 3.50 -14.05
N VAL A 437 -4.57 2.92 -15.05
CA VAL A 437 -4.20 1.67 -15.72
C VAL A 437 -4.47 1.81 -17.21
N PRO A 438 -3.45 2.04 -18.04
CA PRO A 438 -3.58 2.02 -19.49
C PRO A 438 -4.04 0.63 -19.96
N LEU A 439 -5.11 0.59 -20.74
CA LEU A 439 -5.72 -0.65 -21.25
C LEU A 439 -5.52 -0.82 -22.76
N ASP A 440 -4.59 -0.08 -23.35
CA ASP A 440 -4.16 -0.39 -24.71
C ASP A 440 -3.50 -1.77 -24.75
N THR A 441 -3.56 -2.41 -25.92
CA THR A 441 -3.15 -3.81 -26.10
C THR A 441 -1.72 -4.06 -25.65
N ILE A 442 -0.80 -3.10 -25.83
CA ILE A 442 0.62 -3.28 -25.49
C ILE A 442 0.81 -3.15 -23.98
N SER A 443 0.30 -2.07 -23.38
CA SER A 443 0.41 -1.87 -21.93
C SER A 443 -0.22 -3.01 -21.14
N PHE A 444 -1.40 -3.50 -21.56
CA PHE A 444 -2.04 -4.64 -20.89
C PHE A 444 -1.29 -5.96 -21.12
N ALA A 445 -0.67 -6.16 -22.29
CA ALA A 445 0.13 -7.37 -22.54
C ALA A 445 1.36 -7.43 -21.62
N GLU A 446 2.08 -6.32 -21.44
CA GLU A 446 3.19 -6.26 -20.48
C GLU A 446 2.69 -6.42 -19.03
N TYR A 447 1.56 -5.79 -18.67
CA TYR A 447 0.94 -5.98 -17.35
C TYR A 447 0.60 -7.46 -17.08
N HIS A 448 -0.10 -8.10 -18.00
CA HIS A 448 -0.45 -9.52 -17.90
C HIS A 448 0.81 -10.40 -17.79
N LYS A 449 1.80 -10.18 -18.68
CA LYS A 449 3.04 -10.93 -18.72
C LYS A 449 3.83 -10.79 -17.43
N PHE A 450 3.98 -9.58 -16.89
CA PHE A 450 4.65 -9.35 -15.62
C PHE A 450 4.00 -10.14 -14.48
N ILE A 451 2.68 -9.98 -14.30
CA ILE A 451 1.97 -10.68 -13.22
C ILE A 451 2.02 -12.20 -13.40
N ARG A 452 1.77 -12.68 -14.61
CA ARG A 452 1.81 -14.11 -14.93
C ARG A 452 3.20 -14.70 -14.70
N GLU A 453 4.22 -14.18 -15.38
CA GLU A 453 5.54 -14.80 -15.48
C GLU A 453 6.47 -14.52 -14.30
N ARG A 454 6.27 -13.40 -13.60
CA ARG A 454 7.09 -13.01 -12.45
C ARG A 454 6.45 -13.40 -11.13
N VAL A 455 5.12 -13.38 -11.02
CA VAL A 455 4.43 -13.60 -9.74
C VAL A 455 3.76 -14.98 -9.66
N LEU A 456 3.00 -15.37 -10.68
CA LEU A 456 2.08 -16.52 -10.56
C LEU A 456 2.67 -17.88 -10.91
N ILE A 457 3.48 -17.97 -11.96
CA ILE A 457 4.02 -19.26 -12.45
C ILE A 457 5.38 -19.62 -11.84
N ARG A 458 5.74 -18.98 -10.73
CA ARG A 458 7.01 -19.22 -10.05
C ARG A 458 6.77 -19.47 -8.58
N ASN A 459 7.29 -20.60 -8.12
CA ASN A 459 7.29 -20.96 -6.73
C ASN A 459 8.72 -21.10 -6.21
N VAL A 460 8.88 -20.94 -4.91
CA VAL A 460 10.11 -21.29 -4.20
C VAL A 460 9.78 -22.28 -3.10
N CYS A 461 10.63 -23.28 -2.97
CA CYS A 461 10.56 -24.28 -1.93
C CYS A 461 11.97 -24.84 -1.69
N GLY A 462 12.25 -25.32 -0.48
CA GLY A 462 13.58 -25.75 -0.08
C GLY A 462 14.39 -24.67 0.64
N THR A 463 15.24 -25.09 1.58
CA THR A 463 15.96 -24.17 2.50
C THR A 463 17.12 -23.42 1.85
N GLU A 464 17.74 -23.98 0.81
CA GLU A 464 18.84 -23.32 0.10
C GLU A 464 18.29 -22.19 -0.78
N GLU A 465 17.21 -22.47 -1.50
CA GLU A 465 16.52 -21.52 -2.35
C GLU A 465 15.92 -20.35 -1.56
N GLU A 466 15.50 -20.56 -0.31
CA GLU A 466 14.97 -19.50 0.56
C GLU A 466 16.02 -18.46 0.98
N ASN A 467 17.32 -18.79 0.94
CA ASN A 467 18.39 -17.87 1.37
C ASN A 467 19.21 -17.29 0.21
N ASP A 468 19.06 -17.82 -1.00
CA ASP A 468 19.77 -17.33 -2.19
C ASP A 468 18.91 -16.35 -3.00
N TYR A 469 19.28 -15.06 -3.01
CA TYR A 469 18.60 -14.00 -3.75
C TYR A 469 19.17 -13.76 -5.16
N LEU A 470 20.28 -14.42 -5.51
CA LEU A 470 20.96 -14.29 -6.80
C LEU A 470 20.46 -15.31 -7.84
N GLY A 471 19.95 -16.45 -7.36
CA GLY A 471 19.45 -17.53 -8.20
C GLY A 471 18.22 -17.12 -9.01
N TYR A 472 18.32 -17.18 -10.34
CA TYR A 472 17.22 -16.84 -11.25
C TYR A 472 15.96 -17.72 -11.08
N SER A 473 16.09 -18.90 -10.49
CA SER A 473 14.99 -19.80 -10.15
C SER A 473 14.50 -19.67 -8.71
N ASN A 474 15.15 -18.84 -7.89
CA ASN A 474 14.98 -18.86 -6.44
C ASN A 474 14.07 -17.72 -5.96
N TYR A 475 12.97 -17.48 -6.66
CA TYR A 475 11.98 -16.47 -6.30
C TYR A 475 10.60 -16.92 -6.77
N GLY A 476 9.56 -16.51 -6.06
CA GLY A 476 8.21 -17.04 -6.27
C GLY A 476 7.39 -17.09 -5.00
N TRP A 477 6.16 -17.57 -5.12
CA TRP A 477 5.32 -17.86 -3.96
C TRP A 477 5.83 -19.07 -3.19
N ARG A 478 5.60 -19.11 -1.87
CA ARG A 478 6.12 -20.19 -1.02
C ARG A 478 5.15 -21.34 -0.89
N SER A 479 5.53 -22.51 -1.41
CA SER A 479 4.64 -23.67 -1.53
C SER A 479 4.06 -24.15 -0.21
N ALA A 480 4.90 -24.22 0.84
CA ALA A 480 4.47 -24.73 2.15
C ALA A 480 3.34 -23.88 2.77
N GLN A 481 3.31 -22.58 2.51
CA GLN A 481 2.31 -21.66 3.04
C GLN A 481 1.07 -21.56 2.13
N VAL A 482 1.25 -21.57 0.81
CA VAL A 482 0.13 -21.44 -0.13
C VAL A 482 -0.61 -22.76 -0.32
N LEU A 483 0.07 -23.89 -0.18
CA LEU A 483 -0.45 -25.21 -0.55
C LEU A 483 -0.62 -26.15 0.66
N SER A 484 -0.79 -25.59 1.86
CA SER A 484 -1.06 -26.38 3.07
C SER A 484 -2.34 -27.21 2.93
N GLU A 485 -2.34 -28.41 3.52
CA GLU A 485 -3.50 -29.30 3.56
C GLU A 485 -4.64 -28.77 4.43
N ASP A 486 -4.38 -27.74 5.25
CA ASP A 486 -5.41 -27.08 6.05
C ASP A 486 -6.44 -26.33 5.18
N TYR A 487 -6.10 -26.05 3.91
CA TYR A 487 -6.94 -25.27 3.01
C TYR A 487 -7.82 -26.09 2.07
N PHE A 488 -7.56 -27.38 1.93
CA PHE A 488 -8.32 -28.25 1.03
C PHE A 488 -8.39 -29.68 1.56
N THR A 489 -9.45 -30.39 1.20
CA THR A 489 -9.62 -31.78 1.62
C THR A 489 -8.77 -32.71 0.76
N TYR A 490 -7.71 -33.27 1.35
CA TYR A 490 -6.93 -34.35 0.74
C TYR A 490 -7.55 -35.72 1.01
N ILE A 491 -7.84 -36.48 -0.06
CA ILE A 491 -8.42 -37.83 0.01
C ILE A 491 -7.60 -38.74 -0.91
N GLU A 492 -6.66 -39.49 -0.33
CA GLU A 492 -5.71 -40.36 -1.03
C GLU A 492 -6.37 -41.29 -2.06
N LEU A 493 -7.50 -41.92 -1.69
CA LEU A 493 -8.21 -42.86 -2.56
C LEU A 493 -9.27 -42.19 -3.47
N ASN A 494 -9.41 -40.87 -3.41
CA ASN A 494 -10.34 -40.10 -4.25
C ASN A 494 -9.65 -38.86 -4.85
N PRO A 495 -8.85 -39.03 -5.92
CA PRO A 495 -8.13 -37.91 -6.54
C PRO A 495 -9.05 -36.85 -7.15
N ILE A 496 -10.24 -37.23 -7.61
CA ILE A 496 -11.21 -36.30 -8.20
C ILE A 496 -11.71 -35.32 -7.13
N GLU A 497 -12.07 -35.83 -5.96
CA GLU A 497 -12.55 -35.01 -4.84
C GLU A 497 -11.43 -34.15 -4.25
N THR A 498 -10.21 -34.70 -4.14
CA THR A 498 -9.01 -33.95 -3.76
C THR A 498 -8.77 -32.75 -4.69
N LEU A 499 -8.68 -33.00 -6.00
CA LEU A 499 -8.47 -31.94 -6.99
C LEU A 499 -9.63 -30.94 -7.00
N THR A 500 -10.87 -31.41 -6.84
CA THR A 500 -12.03 -30.53 -6.73
C THR A 500 -11.90 -29.58 -5.56
N SER A 501 -11.56 -30.08 -4.36
CA SER A 501 -11.36 -29.23 -3.19
C SER A 501 -10.20 -28.26 -3.38
N PHE A 502 -9.09 -28.72 -3.94
CA PHE A 502 -7.90 -27.92 -4.18
C PHE A 502 -8.14 -26.78 -5.18
N ILE A 503 -8.75 -27.09 -6.33
CA ILE A 503 -9.12 -26.09 -7.34
C ILE A 503 -10.12 -25.08 -6.74
N ASN A 504 -11.13 -25.56 -6.00
CA ASN A 504 -12.07 -24.66 -5.32
C ASN A 504 -11.35 -23.72 -4.35
N TYR A 505 -10.39 -24.22 -3.57
CA TYR A 505 -9.57 -23.40 -2.68
C TYR A 505 -8.84 -22.30 -3.46
N LEU A 506 -8.05 -22.65 -4.48
CA LEU A 506 -7.27 -21.67 -5.25
C LEU A 506 -8.15 -20.60 -5.89
N PHE A 507 -9.33 -20.99 -6.41
CA PHE A 507 -10.30 -20.05 -6.99
C PHE A 507 -10.87 -19.09 -5.94
N ASN A 508 -11.22 -19.59 -4.74
CA ASN A 508 -11.72 -18.73 -3.68
C ASN A 508 -10.63 -17.83 -3.08
N PHE A 509 -9.38 -18.30 -3.04
CA PHE A 509 -8.23 -17.55 -2.53
C PHE A 509 -7.82 -16.39 -3.46
N MET A 510 -7.74 -16.66 -4.77
CA MET A 510 -7.21 -15.70 -5.73
C MET A 510 -8.28 -14.76 -6.31
N ILE A 511 -9.47 -15.26 -6.61
CA ILE A 511 -10.53 -14.52 -7.32
C ILE A 511 -11.90 -14.53 -6.62
N HIS A 512 -11.96 -15.05 -5.39
CA HIS A 512 -13.13 -14.94 -4.49
C HIS A 512 -14.42 -15.54 -5.06
N ARG A 513 -14.34 -16.59 -5.87
CA ARG A 513 -15.50 -17.36 -6.32
C ARG A 513 -15.15 -18.84 -6.42
N ASN A 514 -16.17 -19.69 -6.57
CA ASN A 514 -15.96 -21.07 -6.98
C ASN A 514 -15.67 -21.16 -8.49
N PRO A 515 -14.91 -22.18 -8.94
CA PRO A 515 -14.79 -22.51 -10.35
C PRO A 515 -16.14 -22.95 -10.90
N THR A 516 -16.42 -22.57 -12.14
CA THR A 516 -17.53 -23.11 -12.93
C THR A 516 -17.33 -24.61 -13.15
N ALA A 517 -18.41 -25.32 -13.51
CA ALA A 517 -18.31 -26.75 -13.83
C ALA A 517 -17.34 -27.00 -14.99
N ALA A 518 -17.36 -26.16 -16.02
CA ALA A 518 -16.47 -26.29 -17.18
C ALA A 518 -14.98 -26.09 -16.81
N GLU A 519 -14.66 -25.08 -15.99
CA GLU A 519 -13.30 -24.85 -15.48
C GLU A 519 -12.81 -26.04 -14.67
N ARG A 520 -13.61 -26.51 -13.71
CA ARG A 520 -13.27 -27.65 -12.87
C ARG A 520 -13.07 -28.94 -13.69
N ASP A 521 -13.99 -29.26 -14.59
CA ASP A 521 -13.92 -30.46 -15.41
C ASP A 521 -12.73 -30.42 -16.38
N MET A 522 -12.36 -29.23 -16.87
CA MET A 522 -11.17 -29.02 -17.68
C MET A 522 -9.90 -29.40 -16.91
N PHE A 523 -9.71 -28.86 -15.70
CA PHE A 523 -8.53 -29.17 -14.89
C PHE A 523 -8.49 -30.63 -14.45
N ILE A 524 -9.61 -31.18 -13.98
CA ILE A 524 -9.67 -32.59 -13.55
C ILE A 524 -9.31 -33.52 -14.73
N ARG A 525 -9.82 -33.26 -15.92
CA ARG A 525 -9.42 -34.04 -17.11
C ARG A 525 -7.94 -33.85 -17.42
N ASN A 526 -7.45 -32.62 -17.49
CA ASN A 526 -6.06 -32.34 -17.83
C ASN A 526 -5.07 -33.00 -16.84
N MET A 527 -5.37 -32.92 -15.54
CA MET A 527 -4.49 -33.40 -14.46
C MET A 527 -4.63 -34.90 -14.20
N LEU A 528 -5.72 -35.56 -14.62
CA LEU A 528 -5.92 -37.00 -14.42
C LEU A 528 -5.83 -37.85 -15.70
N ASP A 529 -5.67 -37.23 -16.88
CA ASP A 529 -5.62 -37.97 -18.15
C ASP A 529 -4.37 -38.85 -18.25
N SER A 530 -4.61 -40.15 -18.43
CA SER A 530 -3.60 -41.19 -18.59
C SER A 530 -2.80 -41.10 -19.89
N GLU A 531 -3.28 -40.41 -20.92
CA GLU A 531 -2.61 -40.30 -22.23
C GLU A 531 -1.31 -39.47 -22.19
N HIS A 532 -1.10 -38.65 -21.15
CA HIS A 532 0.11 -37.81 -20.97
C HIS A 532 1.23 -38.51 -20.17
N GLY A 533 1.24 -39.84 -20.08
CA GLY A 533 2.39 -40.60 -19.56
C GLY A 533 2.31 -41.08 -18.11
N GLY A 534 1.12 -41.48 -17.65
CA GLY A 534 0.99 -42.48 -16.57
C GLY A 534 1.46 -42.09 -15.16
N TYR A 535 1.75 -40.82 -14.88
CA TYR A 535 1.85 -40.36 -13.49
C TYR A 535 0.44 -40.20 -12.93
N LEU A 536 0.00 -41.18 -12.14
CA LEU A 536 -1.25 -41.11 -11.41
C LEU A 536 -1.12 -40.00 -10.35
N TRP A 537 -1.54 -38.77 -10.69
CA TRP A 537 -1.53 -37.61 -9.79
C TRP A 537 -2.17 -37.94 -8.42
N GLY A 538 -3.17 -38.83 -8.40
CA GLY A 538 -3.81 -39.29 -7.17
C GLY A 538 -2.89 -39.89 -6.11
N TYR A 539 -1.83 -40.61 -6.50
CA TYR A 539 -0.90 -41.21 -5.54
C TYR A 539 0.25 -40.28 -5.14
N ASN A 540 0.49 -39.19 -5.87
CA ASN A 540 1.65 -38.31 -5.67
C ASN A 540 1.29 -36.85 -5.32
N PHE A 541 0.01 -36.51 -5.19
CA PHE A 541 -0.43 -35.14 -4.92
C PHE A 541 0.09 -34.57 -3.59
N ASN A 542 0.34 -35.44 -2.60
CA ASN A 542 0.97 -35.09 -1.33
C ASN A 542 2.40 -35.62 -1.20
N ARG A 543 3.00 -36.09 -2.31
CA ARG A 543 4.38 -36.55 -2.27
C ARG A 543 5.30 -35.34 -2.18
N MET A 544 5.93 -35.20 -1.03
CA MET A 544 7.02 -34.24 -0.84
C MET A 544 8.29 -34.75 -1.52
N ASP A 545 9.12 -33.81 -1.97
CA ASP A 545 10.49 -34.08 -2.38
C ASP A 545 11.30 -34.53 -1.16
N GLU A 546 11.93 -35.71 -1.26
CA GLU A 546 12.75 -36.29 -0.18
C GLU A 546 14.01 -35.45 0.08
N ASP A 547 14.54 -34.80 -0.96
CA ASP A 547 15.73 -33.96 -0.88
C ASP A 547 15.41 -32.50 -0.54
N LYS A 548 14.14 -32.09 -0.66
CA LYS A 548 13.67 -30.72 -0.39
C LYS A 548 12.39 -30.70 0.45
N PRO A 549 12.51 -30.77 1.79
CA PRO A 549 11.36 -30.72 2.69
C PRO A 549 10.49 -29.49 2.43
N GLY A 550 9.17 -29.71 2.29
CA GLY A 550 8.19 -28.66 2.03
C GLY A 550 7.96 -28.33 0.54
N CYS A 551 8.71 -28.94 -0.38
CA CYS A 551 8.38 -28.99 -1.80
C CYS A 551 7.48 -30.19 -2.08
N TYR A 552 6.40 -30.02 -2.83
CA TYR A 552 5.73 -31.11 -3.51
C TYR A 552 6.13 -31.09 -5.00
N TYR A 553 5.98 -32.23 -5.68
CA TYR A 553 6.27 -32.27 -7.12
C TYR A 553 5.01 -31.98 -7.93
N THR A 554 3.88 -32.51 -7.48
CA THR A 554 2.64 -32.55 -8.24
C THR A 554 1.71 -31.40 -7.86
N ARG A 555 1.71 -30.96 -6.59
CA ARG A 555 0.79 -29.94 -6.09
C ARG A 555 1.09 -28.56 -6.68
N GLU A 556 2.37 -28.22 -6.80
CA GLU A 556 2.89 -26.97 -7.35
C GLU A 556 2.52 -26.87 -8.82
N ASN A 557 2.77 -27.91 -9.60
CA ASN A 557 2.40 -27.95 -11.01
C ASN A 557 0.88 -27.75 -11.21
N ALA A 558 0.04 -28.35 -10.37
CA ALA A 558 -1.40 -28.08 -10.41
C ALA A 558 -1.74 -26.63 -10.05
N ALA A 559 -1.07 -26.06 -9.03
CA ALA A 559 -1.28 -24.66 -8.66
C ALA A 559 -0.86 -23.72 -9.79
N GLU A 560 0.28 -23.97 -10.44
CA GLU A 560 0.77 -23.20 -11.58
C GLU A 560 -0.20 -23.24 -12.77
N ASP A 561 -0.74 -24.41 -13.12
CA ASP A 561 -1.75 -24.55 -14.18
C ASP A 561 -3.02 -23.73 -13.87
N VAL A 562 -3.47 -23.77 -12.61
CA VAL A 562 -4.65 -23.04 -12.15
C VAL A 562 -4.39 -21.53 -12.11
N PHE A 563 -3.23 -21.09 -11.61
CA PHE A 563 -2.84 -19.69 -11.58
C PHE A 563 -2.59 -19.11 -12.98
N ASP A 564 -1.99 -19.88 -13.91
CA ASP A 564 -1.85 -19.50 -15.31
C ASP A 564 -3.21 -19.26 -15.95
N TYR A 565 -4.17 -20.14 -15.71
CA TYR A 565 -5.55 -19.93 -16.17
C TYR A 565 -6.18 -18.68 -15.56
N MET A 566 -6.09 -18.49 -14.23
CA MET A 566 -6.64 -17.32 -13.55
C MET A 566 -6.06 -16.02 -14.05
N SER A 567 -4.77 -16.02 -14.40
CA SER A 567 -4.07 -14.88 -14.97
C SER A 567 -4.69 -14.40 -16.30
N ARG A 568 -5.58 -15.18 -16.92
CA ARG A 568 -6.29 -14.83 -18.17
C ARG A 568 -7.74 -14.39 -17.93
N LEU A 569 -8.20 -14.42 -16.68
CA LEU A 569 -9.56 -14.03 -16.32
C LEU A 569 -9.64 -12.53 -16.06
N THR A 570 -10.64 -11.87 -16.64
CA THR A 570 -10.87 -10.43 -16.47
C THR A 570 -11.05 -10.02 -15.00
N GLU A 571 -11.71 -10.85 -14.21
CA GLU A 571 -11.96 -10.62 -12.78
C GLU A 571 -10.70 -10.66 -11.92
N PHE A 572 -9.62 -11.28 -12.40
CA PHE A 572 -8.34 -11.24 -11.72
C PHE A 572 -7.82 -9.79 -11.66
N TYR A 573 -7.93 -9.06 -12.78
CA TYR A 573 -7.43 -7.69 -12.95
C TYR A 573 -8.42 -6.59 -12.57
N ARG A 574 -9.63 -6.91 -12.11
CA ARG A 574 -10.66 -5.91 -11.85
C ARG A 574 -11.16 -5.96 -10.41
N PHE A 575 -11.34 -4.79 -9.82
CA PHE A 575 -12.30 -4.64 -8.75
C PHE A 575 -13.70 -4.70 -9.35
N GLN A 576 -14.52 -5.57 -8.78
CA GLN A 576 -15.92 -5.72 -9.16
C GLN A 576 -16.79 -4.97 -8.17
N GLU A 577 -17.96 -4.54 -8.64
CA GLU A 577 -19.06 -4.16 -7.75
C GLU A 577 -19.52 -5.39 -6.96
N VAL A 578 -20.03 -5.13 -5.77
CA VAL A 578 -20.53 -6.14 -4.84
C VAL A 578 -22.01 -5.87 -4.64
N GLN A 579 -22.83 -6.92 -4.81
CA GLN A 579 -24.29 -6.83 -4.79
C GLN A 579 -24.88 -7.26 -3.44
#